data_AF-A0A8B6DBM6-F1
#
_entry.id   AF-A0A8B6DBM6-F1
#
_cell.length_a   1.000
_cell.length_b   1.000
_cell.length_c   1.000
_cell.angle_alpha   90.00
_cell.angle_beta   90.00
_cell.angle_gamma   90.00
#
_symmetry.space_group_name_H-M   'P 1'
#
loop_
_entity.id
_entity.type
_entity.pdbx_description
1 polymer ?
#
loop_
_entity_poly.entity_id
_entity_poly.type
_entity_poly.pdbx_seq_one_letter_code
_entity_poly.pdbx_strand_id
1 'polypeptide(L)'
;MNYDFILVVLIIQVFVSPCNTRALTRYYCELADRINCRARDEARTCGSDGKTYYNMCALNIATCDHPRLHAVHSGPCPTSSTITDIPSVPTQDGLQAAYDIVCLDLFHHNCLLERSFQLCGSNKATYINLCEFDKARCTHRNLHVVKYGPC
;
A
#
# COMPACT_ATOMS: atom_id res chain seq x y z
N MET A 1 -27.28 -27.48 31.07
CA MET A 1 -26.14 -27.95 30.25
C MET A 1 -26.72 -28.77 29.08
N ASN A 2 -27.61 -28.18 28.27
CA ASN A 2 -27.34 -27.48 27.01
C ASN A 2 -27.21 -28.40 25.76
N TYR A 3 -28.15 -29.34 25.58
CA TYR A 3 -28.38 -29.98 24.26
C TYR A 3 -28.75 -28.94 23.19
N ASP A 4 -29.47 -27.89 23.59
CA ASP A 4 -29.84 -26.76 22.72
C ASP A 4 -28.61 -26.00 22.18
N PHE A 5 -27.62 -25.76 23.05
CA PHE A 5 -26.40 -25.06 22.66
C PHE A 5 -25.54 -25.89 21.70
N ILE A 6 -25.46 -27.22 21.93
CA ILE A 6 -24.71 -28.12 21.06
C ILE A 6 -25.38 -28.21 19.67
N LEU A 7 -26.71 -28.28 19.62
CA LEU A 7 -27.46 -28.33 18.36
C LEU A 7 -27.29 -27.03 17.55
N VAL A 8 -27.35 -25.87 18.22
CA VAL A 8 -27.12 -24.56 17.59
C VAL A 8 -25.69 -24.44 17.06
N VAL A 9 -24.68 -24.90 17.80
CA VAL A 9 -23.28 -24.87 17.35
C VAL A 9 -23.06 -25.78 16.13
N LEU A 10 -23.67 -26.97 16.08
CA LEU A 10 -23.53 -27.87 14.93
C LEU A 10 -24.24 -27.33 13.67
N ILE A 11 -25.39 -26.66 13.83
CA ILE A 11 -26.08 -25.98 12.72
C ILE A 11 -25.23 -24.82 12.19
N ILE A 12 -24.62 -24.03 13.07
CA ILE A 12 -23.69 -22.96 12.67
C ILE A 12 -22.49 -23.53 11.91
N GLN A 13 -21.93 -24.68 12.30
CA GLN A 13 -20.79 -25.30 11.59
C GLN A 13 -21.17 -25.87 10.20
N VAL A 14 -22.44 -26.20 9.95
CA VAL A 14 -22.91 -26.73 8.66
C VAL A 14 -23.33 -25.61 7.70
N PHE A 15 -23.97 -24.55 8.21
CA PHE A 15 -24.43 -23.40 7.39
C PHE A 15 -23.41 -22.25 7.28
N VAL A 16 -22.44 -22.16 8.20
CA VAL A 16 -21.22 -21.36 8.01
C VAL A 16 -20.17 -22.22 7.31
N SER A 17 -20.60 -22.88 6.24
CA SER A 17 -19.65 -23.24 5.19
C SER A 17 -19.08 -21.90 4.70
N PRO A 18 -17.76 -21.67 4.78
CA PRO A 18 -17.19 -20.45 4.23
C PRO A 18 -17.66 -20.40 2.79
N CYS A 19 -18.41 -19.36 2.42
CA CYS A 19 -18.83 -19.07 1.05
C CYS A 19 -17.70 -19.55 0.15
N ASN A 20 -17.93 -20.57 -0.69
CA ASN A 20 -16.87 -21.40 -1.28
C ASN A 20 -15.93 -20.54 -2.13
N THR A 21 -14.98 -19.87 -1.48
CA THR A 21 -14.19 -18.77 -2.03
C THR A 21 -13.35 -19.29 -3.18
N ARG A 22 -12.91 -20.55 -3.08
CA ARG A 22 -12.15 -21.24 -4.11
C ARG A 22 -12.93 -21.42 -5.41
N ALA A 23 -14.22 -21.77 -5.34
CA ALA A 23 -15.06 -21.90 -6.53
C ALA A 23 -15.33 -20.55 -7.19
N LEU A 24 -15.54 -19.50 -6.38
CA LEU A 24 -15.77 -18.14 -6.87
C LEU A 24 -14.49 -17.53 -7.48
N THR A 25 -13.34 -17.70 -6.83
CA THR A 25 -12.03 -17.25 -7.35
C THR A 25 -11.74 -17.91 -8.69
N ARG A 26 -11.99 -19.21 -8.85
CA ARG A 26 -11.82 -19.91 -10.12
C ARG A 26 -12.65 -19.30 -11.25
N TYR A 27 -13.94 -19.03 -10.98
CA TYR A 27 -14.83 -18.42 -11.97
C TYR A 27 -14.34 -17.02 -12.41
N TYR A 28 -13.93 -16.17 -11.47
CA TYR A 28 -13.39 -14.85 -11.80
C TYR A 28 -12.08 -14.94 -12.59
N CYS A 29 -11.23 -15.92 -12.29
CA CYS A 29 -9.98 -16.15 -13.04
C CYS A 29 -10.25 -16.56 -14.50
N GLU A 30 -11.22 -17.45 -14.74
CA GLU A 30 -11.61 -17.85 -16.10
C GLU A 30 -12.18 -16.67 -16.93
N LEU A 31 -12.80 -15.69 -16.26
CA LEU A 31 -13.24 -14.45 -16.91
C LEU A 31 -12.06 -13.48 -17.14
N ALA A 32 -11.13 -13.40 -16.20
CA ALA A 32 -9.99 -12.49 -16.25
C ALA A 32 -9.05 -12.81 -17.43
N ASP A 33 -8.90 -14.10 -17.79
CA ASP A 33 -8.12 -14.53 -18.96
C ASP A 33 -8.63 -13.98 -20.31
N ARG A 34 -9.90 -13.54 -20.37
CA ARG A 34 -10.47 -12.91 -21.57
C ARG A 34 -10.18 -11.42 -21.67
N ILE A 35 -9.57 -10.81 -20.64
CA ILE A 35 -9.28 -9.38 -20.60
C ILE A 35 -8.00 -9.09 -21.39
N ASN A 36 -8.10 -8.24 -22.41
CA ASN A 36 -6.92 -7.76 -23.12
C ASN A 36 -6.20 -6.64 -22.33
N CYS A 37 -5.31 -7.03 -21.43
CA CYS A 37 -4.52 -6.06 -20.65
C CYS A 37 -3.57 -5.22 -21.52
N ARG A 38 -3.29 -5.60 -22.76
CA ARG A 38 -2.37 -4.86 -23.65
C ARG A 38 -3.01 -3.60 -24.25
N ALA A 39 -4.33 -3.50 -24.25
CA ALA A 39 -5.04 -2.32 -24.72
C ALA A 39 -5.00 -1.15 -23.72
N ARG A 40 -4.46 -1.36 -22.52
CA ARG A 40 -4.33 -0.34 -21.48
C ARG A 40 -2.93 0.25 -21.52
N ASP A 41 -2.86 1.56 -21.77
CA ASP A 41 -1.60 2.32 -21.71
C ASP A 41 -1.25 2.67 -20.27
N GLU A 42 -0.89 1.64 -19.51
CA GLU A 42 -0.49 1.72 -18.10
C GLU A 42 1.01 1.40 -17.98
N ALA A 43 1.66 1.96 -16.96
CA ALA A 43 3.06 1.68 -16.69
C ALA A 43 3.29 0.18 -16.39
N ARG A 44 4.48 -0.33 -16.77
CA ARG A 44 4.92 -1.70 -16.39
C ARG A 44 4.89 -1.87 -14.87
N THR A 45 4.86 -3.11 -14.40
CA THR A 45 4.80 -3.39 -12.96
C THR A 45 5.74 -4.54 -12.60
N CYS A 46 6.54 -4.37 -11.55
CA CYS A 46 7.37 -5.43 -11.01
C CYS A 46 6.57 -6.26 -10.00
N GLY A 47 6.48 -7.57 -10.22
CA GLY A 47 5.86 -8.51 -9.29
C GLY A 47 6.80 -8.98 -8.19
N SER A 48 6.22 -9.46 -7.09
CA SER A 48 6.96 -10.05 -5.96
C SER A 48 7.72 -11.33 -6.30
N ASP A 49 7.44 -11.91 -7.47
CA ASP A 49 8.18 -13.02 -8.07
C ASP A 49 9.42 -12.57 -8.87
N GLY A 50 9.73 -11.27 -8.87
CA GLY A 50 10.83 -10.68 -9.65
C GLY A 50 10.54 -10.59 -11.15
N LYS A 51 9.29 -10.85 -11.59
CA LYS A 51 8.89 -10.77 -12.99
C LYS A 51 8.30 -9.41 -13.31
N THR A 52 8.67 -8.87 -14.47
CA THR A 52 8.03 -7.66 -15.02
C THR A 52 6.74 -8.03 -15.73
N TYR A 53 5.63 -7.47 -15.28
CA TYR A 53 4.33 -7.55 -15.92
C TYR A 53 4.10 -6.33 -16.81
N TYR A 54 3.32 -6.53 -17.88
CA TYR A 54 3.02 -5.48 -18.86
C TYR A 54 2.39 -4.24 -18.20
N ASN A 55 1.51 -4.47 -17.22
CA ASN A 55 0.89 -3.49 -16.34
C ASN A 55 0.23 -4.21 -15.15
N MET A 56 -0.47 -3.45 -14.30
CA MET A 56 -1.18 -3.97 -13.13
C MET A 56 -2.30 -4.95 -13.53
N CYS A 57 -2.98 -4.72 -14.65
CA CYS A 57 -3.99 -5.65 -15.17
C CYS A 57 -3.39 -7.06 -15.39
N ALA A 58 -2.23 -7.14 -16.05
CA ALA A 58 -1.55 -8.41 -16.29
C ALA A 58 -1.06 -9.08 -15.00
N LEU A 59 -0.61 -8.31 -14.02
CA LEU A 59 -0.22 -8.82 -12.71
C LEU A 59 -1.42 -9.42 -11.97
N ASN A 60 -2.57 -8.72 -11.98
CA ASN A 60 -3.79 -9.19 -11.33
C ASN A 60 -4.29 -10.51 -11.91
N ILE A 61 -4.24 -10.69 -13.24
CA ILE A 61 -4.56 -11.98 -13.86
C ILE A 61 -3.61 -13.07 -13.35
N ALA A 62 -2.31 -12.78 -13.26
CA ALA A 62 -1.33 -13.76 -12.78
C ALA A 62 -1.49 -14.18 -11.31
N THR A 63 -2.26 -13.43 -10.51
CA THR A 63 -2.62 -13.85 -9.14
C THR A 63 -3.52 -15.09 -9.10
N CYS A 64 -4.18 -15.42 -10.22
CA CYS A 64 -4.96 -16.65 -10.37
C CYS A 64 -4.10 -17.90 -10.24
N ASP A 65 -2.91 -17.89 -10.82
CA ASP A 65 -1.92 -18.98 -10.71
C ASP A 65 -1.04 -18.83 -9.45
N HIS A 66 -0.79 -17.58 -9.04
CA HIS A 66 0.08 -17.25 -7.90
C HIS A 66 -0.67 -16.39 -6.87
N PRO A 67 -1.49 -16.98 -5.98
CA PRO A 67 -2.36 -16.22 -5.07
C PRO A 67 -1.66 -15.27 -4.08
N ARG A 68 -0.33 -15.38 -3.94
CA ARG A 68 0.50 -14.52 -3.10
C ARG A 68 1.27 -13.45 -3.90
N LEU A 69 1.15 -13.46 -5.22
CA LEU A 69 1.76 -12.48 -6.09
C LEU A 69 1.14 -11.10 -5.84
N HIS A 70 1.99 -10.10 -5.71
CA HIS A 70 1.59 -8.71 -5.57
C HIS A 70 2.63 -7.82 -6.25
N ALA A 71 2.25 -6.58 -6.56
CA ALA A 71 3.18 -5.59 -7.10
C ALA A 71 4.17 -5.15 -6.02
N VAL A 72 5.46 -5.10 -6.36
CA VAL A 72 6.52 -4.55 -5.52
C VAL A 72 6.72 -3.06 -5.83
N HIS A 73 6.79 -2.72 -7.12
CA HIS A 73 6.91 -1.33 -7.56
C HIS A 73 6.39 -1.14 -8.99
N SER A 74 6.04 0.10 -9.31
CA SER A 74 5.77 0.54 -10.68
C SER A 74 7.06 0.59 -11.49
N GLY A 75 6.99 0.25 -12.77
CA GLY A 75 8.14 0.05 -13.66
C GLY A 75 8.59 -1.42 -13.76
N PRO A 76 9.55 -1.73 -14.66
CA PRO A 76 10.10 -3.07 -14.81
C PRO A 76 10.96 -3.47 -13.61
N CYS A 77 10.97 -4.76 -13.27
CA CYS A 77 11.91 -5.30 -12.29
C CYS A 77 13.35 -5.07 -12.73
N PRO A 78 14.30 -4.92 -11.78
CA PRO A 78 15.72 -4.83 -12.09
C PRO A 78 16.18 -6.07 -12.85
N THR A 79 16.72 -5.91 -14.05
CA THR A 79 17.39 -7.02 -14.74
C THR A 79 18.74 -7.27 -14.08
N SER A 80 19.03 -8.52 -13.72
CA SER A 80 20.30 -8.98 -13.11
C SER A 80 21.56 -8.77 -13.99
N SER A 81 21.51 -7.91 -15.01
CA SER A 81 22.60 -7.62 -15.94
C SER A 81 23.10 -6.17 -15.89
N THR A 82 22.66 -5.39 -14.92
CA THR A 82 23.25 -4.07 -14.65
C THR A 82 23.48 -3.91 -13.15
N ILE A 83 24.42 -4.70 -12.63
CA ILE A 83 25.30 -4.20 -11.56
C ILE A 83 26.27 -3.25 -12.26
N THR A 84 25.83 -2.02 -12.50
CA THR A 84 26.75 -0.91 -12.68
C THR A 84 26.38 0.11 -11.62
N ASP A 85 27.14 0.08 -10.54
CA ASP A 85 27.44 1.22 -9.69
C ASP A 85 26.24 2.10 -9.31
N ILE A 86 25.37 1.56 -8.46
CA ILE A 86 24.75 2.41 -7.45
C ILE A 86 25.77 2.41 -6.30
N PRO A 87 26.34 3.57 -5.91
CA PRO A 87 27.06 3.65 -4.65
C PRO A 87 26.12 3.08 -3.59
N SER A 88 26.53 2.00 -2.94
CA SER A 88 25.84 1.47 -1.76
C SER A 88 25.86 2.55 -0.69
N VAL A 89 24.87 3.43 -0.74
CA VAL A 89 24.61 4.41 0.32
C VAL A 89 24.29 3.58 1.56
N PRO A 90 24.98 3.84 2.69
CA PRO A 90 24.88 2.98 3.84
C PRO A 90 23.47 3.07 4.42
N THR A 91 22.82 1.91 4.59
CA THR A 91 21.73 1.64 5.54
C THR A 91 20.79 2.83 5.84
N GLN A 92 19.72 2.97 5.06
CA GLN A 92 18.53 3.72 5.49
C GLN A 92 17.36 2.76 5.66
N ASP A 93 16.80 2.73 6.87
CA ASP A 93 15.57 2.05 7.20
C ASP A 93 14.51 2.33 6.13
N GLY A 94 13.88 1.29 5.57
CA GLY A 94 12.89 1.44 4.49
C GLY A 94 11.74 2.40 4.81
N LEU A 95 11.50 2.66 6.10
CA LEU A 95 10.58 3.68 6.58
C LEU A 95 10.98 5.11 6.17
N GLN A 96 12.27 5.43 6.17
CA GLN A 96 12.78 6.73 5.79
C GLN A 96 12.61 6.97 4.28
N ALA A 97 12.91 5.96 3.46
CA ALA A 97 12.70 6.02 2.02
C ALA A 97 11.22 6.19 1.66
N ALA A 98 10.32 5.48 2.34
CA ALA A 98 8.87 5.64 2.15
C ALA A 98 8.41 7.06 2.53
N TYR A 99 8.97 7.64 3.59
CA TYR A 99 8.63 8.99 4.03
C TYR A 99 9.15 10.08 3.09
N ASP A 100 10.31 9.86 2.44
CA ASP A 100 10.84 10.75 1.40
C ASP A 100 9.91 10.81 0.18
N ILE A 101 9.33 9.67 -0.23
CA ILE A 101 8.35 9.60 -1.32
C ILE A 101 7.09 10.39 -0.97
N VAL A 102 6.53 10.18 0.23
CA VAL A 102 5.33 10.92 0.70
C VAL A 102 5.58 12.43 0.68
N CYS A 103 6.78 12.87 1.04
CA CYS A 103 7.14 14.28 1.01
C CYS A 103 7.08 14.91 -0.39
N LEU A 104 7.38 14.17 -1.46
CA LEU A 104 7.29 14.68 -2.83
C LEU A 104 5.86 15.06 -3.21
N ASP A 105 4.89 14.25 -2.77
CA ASP A 105 3.47 14.50 -3.00
C ASP A 105 2.94 15.62 -2.09
N LEU A 106 3.37 15.61 -0.82
CA LEU A 106 2.92 16.57 0.19
C LEU A 106 3.32 18.03 -0.12
N PHE A 107 4.40 18.26 -0.87
CA PHE A 107 4.77 19.59 -1.32
C PHE A 107 3.77 20.21 -2.30
N HIS A 108 3.14 19.38 -3.13
CA HIS A 108 2.12 19.80 -4.11
C HIS A 108 0.70 19.80 -3.52
N HIS A 109 0.53 19.27 -2.31
CA HIS A 109 -0.76 19.24 -1.64
C HIS A 109 -1.11 20.59 -1.00
N ASN A 110 -2.38 20.99 -1.14
CA ASN A 110 -2.90 22.22 -0.56
C ASN A 110 -3.48 21.95 0.84
N CYS A 111 -2.61 21.95 1.84
CA CYS A 111 -2.96 21.73 3.24
C CYS A 111 -3.99 22.75 3.79
N LEU A 112 -4.17 23.91 3.17
CA LEU A 112 -5.13 24.92 3.64
C LEU A 112 -6.59 24.50 3.42
N LEU A 113 -6.84 23.51 2.57
CA LEU A 113 -8.17 22.94 2.35
C LEU A 113 -8.55 21.91 3.43
N GLU A 114 -7.59 21.49 4.25
CA GLU A 114 -7.84 20.57 5.35
C GLU A 114 -8.39 21.29 6.58
N ARG A 115 -9.02 20.51 7.47
CA ARG A 115 -9.56 21.04 8.72
C ARG A 115 -8.44 21.67 9.55
N SER A 116 -8.64 22.94 9.93
CA SER A 116 -7.77 23.63 10.86
C SER A 116 -7.87 22.99 12.24
N PHE A 117 -6.76 22.42 12.69
CA PHE A 117 -6.61 21.84 14.02
C PHE A 117 -5.17 22.07 14.46
N GLN A 118 -4.98 23.17 15.18
CA GLN A 118 -3.65 23.66 15.50
C GLN A 118 -2.89 22.68 16.41
N LEU A 119 -1.56 22.65 16.27
CA LEU A 119 -0.68 21.89 17.15
C LEU A 119 0.67 22.58 17.33
N CYS A 120 1.33 22.27 18.44
CA CYS A 120 2.65 22.77 18.77
C CYS A 120 3.71 21.73 18.44
N GLY A 121 4.67 22.11 17.58
CA GLY A 121 5.84 21.28 17.26
C GLY A 121 6.96 21.42 18.28
N SER A 122 7.88 20.45 18.29
CA SER A 122 9.08 20.46 19.13
C SER A 122 10.05 21.62 18.81
N ASN A 123 9.89 22.26 17.66
CA ASN A 123 10.57 23.50 17.29
C ASN A 123 9.90 24.77 17.83
N LYS A 124 8.91 24.65 18.72
CA LYS A 124 8.11 25.77 19.28
C LYS A 124 7.29 26.54 18.24
N ALA A 125 7.09 25.99 17.05
CA ALA A 125 6.20 26.55 16.05
C ALA A 125 4.79 25.98 16.21
N THR A 126 3.78 26.85 16.10
CA THR A 126 2.38 26.45 15.98
C THR A 126 2.06 26.20 14.51
N TYR A 127 1.54 25.01 14.22
CA TYR A 127 1.08 24.60 12.90
C TYR A 127 -0.43 24.66 12.84
N ILE A 128 -0.99 25.14 11.71
CA ILE A 128 -2.44 25.32 11.56
C ILE A 128 -3.20 23.98 11.50
N ASN A 129 -2.55 22.93 11.03
CA ASN A 129 -3.06 21.56 10.99
C ASN A 129 -1.91 20.55 10.89
N LEU A 130 -2.26 19.27 10.96
CA LEU A 130 -1.30 18.16 10.84
C LEU A 130 -0.62 18.11 9.48
N CYS A 131 -1.29 18.48 8.40
CA CYS A 131 -0.70 18.53 7.06
C CYS A 131 0.47 19.49 6.97
N GLU A 132 0.33 20.73 7.45
CA GLU A 132 1.41 21.71 7.51
C GLU A 132 2.55 21.27 8.45
N PHE A 133 2.21 20.57 9.53
CA PHE A 133 3.19 19.97 10.42
C PHE A 133 4.00 18.87 9.74
N ASP A 134 3.34 17.94 9.02
CA ASP A 134 4.00 16.87 8.28
C ASP A 134 4.81 17.41 7.09
N LYS A 135 4.36 18.50 6.46
CA LYS A 135 5.13 19.21 5.44
C LYS A 135 6.43 19.79 6.01
N ALA A 136 6.40 20.32 7.24
CA ALA A 136 7.62 20.79 7.91
C ALA A 136 8.55 19.63 8.34
N ARG A 137 8.01 18.45 8.64
CA ARG A 137 8.80 17.24 8.92
C ARG A 137 9.56 16.71 7.71
N CYS A 138 9.17 17.11 6.50
CA CYS A 138 9.93 16.80 5.28
C CYS A 138 11.32 17.45 5.26
N THR A 139 11.48 18.61 5.90
CA THR A 139 12.76 19.30 6.07
C THR A 139 13.34 19.19 7.48
N HIS A 140 12.52 18.76 8.45
CA HIS A 140 12.90 18.60 9.86
C HIS A 140 12.51 17.20 10.37
N ARG A 141 13.27 16.15 10.02
CA ARG A 141 12.91 14.74 10.31
C ARG A 141 12.66 14.43 11.81
N ASN A 142 13.32 15.17 12.71
CA ASN A 142 13.18 15.01 14.16
C ASN A 142 12.04 15.85 14.79
N LEU A 143 11.32 16.61 13.97
CA LEU A 143 10.17 17.38 14.42
C LEU A 143 9.03 16.44 14.82
N HIS A 144 8.53 16.61 16.04
CA HIS A 144 7.45 15.82 16.63
C HIS A 144 6.47 16.73 17.36
N VAL A 145 5.25 16.25 17.56
CA VAL A 145 4.19 17.00 18.24
C VAL A 145 4.48 17.04 19.74
N VAL A 146 4.46 18.23 20.33
CA VAL A 146 4.59 18.42 21.78
C VAL A 146 3.22 18.45 22.45
N LYS A 147 2.29 19.24 21.88
CA LYS A 147 0.90 19.33 22.34
C LYS A 147 -0.04 19.65 21.18
N TYR A 148 -1.29 19.22 21.30
CA TYR A 148 -2.38 19.71 20.44
C TYR A 148 -2.85 21.08 20.94
N GLY A 149 -3.13 21.99 20.01
CA GLY A 149 -3.28 23.42 20.27
C GLY A 149 -1.97 24.20 20.05
N PRO A 150 -2.04 25.54 20.08
CA PRO A 150 -0.89 26.40 19.86
C PRO A 150 0.21 26.18 20.90
N CYS A 151 1.47 26.42 20.51
CA CYS A 151 2.54 26.70 21.45
C CYS A 151 2.13 27.94 22.28
#